data_AF-A0A6A8MKU4-F1
#
_entry.id   AF-A0A6A8MKU4-F1
#
_cell.length_a   1.000
_cell.length_b   1.000
_cell.length_c   1.000
_cell.angle_alpha   90.00
_cell.angle_beta   90.00
_cell.angle_gamma   90.00
#
_symmetry.space_group_name_H-M   'P 1'
#
loop_
_entity.id
_entity.type
_entity.pdbx_description
1 polymer ?
#
loop_
_entity_poly.entity_id
_entity_poly.type
_entity_poly.pdbx_seq_one_letter_code
_entity_poly.pdbx_strand_id
1 'polypeptide(L)' 'MLIVQISDLHVGSQFLQDKFDQLVDEVNRLNPDVIVVTGDLTNEGLMQEYEKCTTLLKKFNTKKIIAVSGN' A
#
# COMPACT_ATOMS: atom_id res chain seq x y z
N MET A 1 -14.46 9.84 11.17
CA MET A 1 -13.99 8.68 10.40
C MET A 1 -13.21 9.21 9.21
N LEU A 2 -11.93 8.86 9.10
CA LEU A 2 -11.07 9.28 7.98
C LEU A 2 -10.66 8.06 7.15
N ILE A 3 -10.85 8.15 5.83
CA ILE A 3 -10.46 7.12 4.87
C ILE A 3 -9.39 7.72 3.96
N VAL A 4 -8.29 7.00 3.79
CA VAL A 4 -7.27 7.31 2.79
C VAL A 4 -7.39 6.28 1.67
N GLN A 5 -7.50 6.75 0.44
CA GLN A 5 -7.50 5.91 -0.75
C GLN A 5 -6.14 6.05 -1.45
N ILE A 6 -5.49 4.92 -1.71
CA ILE A 6 -4.26 4.82 -2.51
C ILE A 6 -4.45 3.76 -3.59
N SER A 7 -3.61 3.76 -4.61
CA SER A 7 -3.72 2.85 -5.75
C SER A 7 -2.35 2.61 -6.37
N ASP A 8 -2.25 1.60 -7.24
CA ASP A 8 -1.11 1.41 -8.16
C ASP A 8 0.24 1.34 -7.45
N LEU A 9 0.33 0.49 -6.43
CA LEU A 9 1.57 0.33 -5.66
C LEU A 9 2.68 -0.34 -6.49
N HIS A 10 2.31 -1.21 -7.44
CA HIS A 10 3.21 -1.94 -8.33
C HIS A 10 4.46 -2.47 -7.62
N VAL A 11 4.28 -3.17 -6.50
CA VAL A 11 5.39 -3.79 -5.77
C VAL A 11 6.04 -4.84 -6.68
N GLY A 12 7.29 -4.60 -7.07
CA GLY A 12 8.01 -5.45 -8.01
C GLY A 12 9.29 -4.80 -8.51
N SER A 13 9.61 -5.03 -9.78
CA SER A 13 10.87 -4.64 -10.44
C SER A 13 11.14 -3.13 -10.48
N GLN A 14 10.10 -2.30 -10.61
CA GLN A 14 10.20 -0.83 -10.70
C GLN A 14 9.76 -0.11 -9.41
N PHE A 15 9.67 -0.84 -8.30
CA PHE A 15 9.14 -0.29 -7.05
C PHE A 15 10.03 0.81 -6.47
N LEU A 16 9.47 2.00 -6.30
CA LEU A 16 10.16 3.18 -5.76
C LEU A 16 10.04 3.23 -4.24
N GLN A 17 11.00 2.61 -3.54
CA GLN A 17 10.99 2.51 -2.08
C GLN A 17 10.88 3.89 -1.39
N ASP A 18 11.64 4.88 -1.83
CA ASP A 18 11.64 6.22 -1.23
C ASP A 18 10.29 6.93 -1.35
N LYS A 19 9.57 6.71 -2.46
CA LYS A 19 8.23 7.27 -2.67
C LYS A 19 7.20 6.60 -1.78
N PHE A 20 7.32 5.28 -1.61
CA PHE A 20 6.46 4.55 -0.69
C PHE A 20 6.69 4.98 0.76
N ASP A 21 7.94 5.17 1.19
CA ASP A 21 8.23 5.61 2.55
C ASP A 21 7.72 7.05 2.81
N GLN A 22 7.82 7.95 1.82
CA GLN A 22 7.18 9.27 1.88
C GLN A 22 5.65 9.17 2.00
N LEU A 23 5.03 8.29 1.21
CA LEU A 23 3.59 8.02 1.28
C LEU A 23 3.18 7.53 2.67
N VAL A 24 3.93 6.60 3.25
CA VAL A 24 3.69 6.09 4.61
C VAL A 24 3.73 7.23 5.62
N ASP A 25 4.74 8.08 5.58
CA ASP A 25 4.88 9.22 6.50
C ASP A 25 3.71 10.21 6.38
N GLU A 26 3.31 10.54 5.14
CA GLU A 26 2.17 11.43 4.88
C GLU A 26 0.86 10.85 5.38
N VAL A 27 0.57 9.58 5.06
CA VAL A 27 -0.66 8.90 5.46
C VAL A 27 -0.71 8.70 6.97
N ASN A 28 0.41 8.33 7.60
CA ASN A 28 0.46 8.12 9.05
C ASN A 28 0.22 9.42 9.83
N ARG A 29 0.64 10.58 9.31
CA ARG A 29 0.35 11.90 9.92
C ARG A 29 -1.15 12.22 9.94
N LEU A 30 -1.93 11.64 9.03
CA LEU A 30 -3.39 11.82 8.99
C LEU A 30 -4.11 10.94 10.02
N ASN A 31 -3.47 9.91 10.56
CA ASN A 31 -4.04 8.93 11.49
C ASN A 31 -5.39 8.35 11.00
N PRO A 32 -5.43 7.71 9.81
CA PRO A 32 -6.66 7.23 9.20
C PRO A 32 -7.28 6.06 9.97
N ASP A 33 -8.61 5.96 9.92
CA ASP A 33 -9.32 4.79 10.44
C ASP A 33 -9.20 3.59 9.49
N VAL A 34 -9.19 3.85 8.18
CA VAL A 34 -9.12 2.84 7.12
C VAL A 34 -8.26 3.34 5.97
N ILE A 35 -7.43 2.46 5.42
CA ILE A 35 -6.76 2.66 4.13
C ILE A 35 -7.38 1.70 3.12
N VAL A 36 -7.73 2.21 1.94
CA VAL A 36 -8.23 1.42 0.82
C VAL A 36 -7.20 1.47 -0.31
N VAL A 37 -6.71 0.30 -0.74
CA VAL A 37 -5.81 0.14 -1.89
C VAL A 37 -6.62 -0.37 -3.08
N THR A 38 -6.77 0.43 -4.13
CA THR A 38 -7.76 0.22 -5.19
C THR A 38 -7.24 -0.50 -6.43
N GLY A 39 -6.26 -1.39 -6.28
CA GLY A 39 -5.75 -2.21 -7.38
C GLY A 39 -4.23 -2.23 -7.44
N ASP A 40 -3.71 -3.06 -8.35
CA ASP A 40 -2.32 -3.10 -8.81
C ASP A 40 -1.31 -3.07 -7.65
N LEU A 41 -1.51 -3.98 -6.69
CA LEU A 41 -0.65 -4.13 -5.51
C LEU A 41 0.78 -4.52 -5.91
N THR A 42 0.91 -5.40 -6.89
CA THR A 42 2.17 -5.98 -7.36
C THR A 42 2.36 -5.72 -8.85
N ASN A 43 3.60 -5.82 -9.34
CA ASN A 43 3.90 -5.55 -10.74
C ASN A 43 3.56 -6.74 -11.65
N GLU A 44 3.85 -7.96 -11.21
CA GLU A 44 3.76 -9.19 -12.01
C GLU A 44 2.87 -10.25 -11.34
N GLY A 45 2.21 -9.94 -10.23
CA GLY A 45 1.37 -10.91 -9.52
C GLY A 45 2.14 -12.06 -8.86
N LEU A 46 3.46 -11.93 -8.66
CA LEU A 46 4.28 -13.01 -8.13
C LEU A 46 4.14 -13.13 -6.61
N MET A 47 4.24 -14.36 -6.08
CA MET A 47 4.11 -14.63 -4.65
C MET A 47 5.08 -13.78 -3.80
N GLN A 48 6.34 -13.67 -4.24
CA GLN A 48 7.36 -12.87 -3.55
C GLN A 48 7.03 -11.38 -3.52
N GLU A 49 6.36 -10.86 -4.55
CA GLU A 49 5.91 -9.48 -4.60
C GLU A 49 4.77 -9.24 -3.60
N TYR A 50 3.85 -10.20 -3.45
CA TYR A 50 2.79 -10.14 -2.43
C TYR A 50 3.35 -10.22 -1.00
N GLU A 51 4.37 -11.06 -0.76
CA GLU A 51 5.07 -11.13 0.53
C GLU A 51 5.74 -9.79 0.88
N LYS A 52 6.43 -9.17 -0.09
CA LYS A 52 7.01 -7.84 0.06
C LYS A 52 5.93 -6.78 0.27
N CYS A 53 4.85 -6.79 -0.53
CA CYS A 53 3.73 -5.86 -0.40
C CYS A 53 3.10 -5.94 1.00
N THR A 54 2.90 -7.15 1.52
CA THR A 54 2.38 -7.37 2.88
C THR A 54 3.28 -6.74 3.94
N THR A 55 4.60 -6.86 3.77
CA THR A 55 5.58 -6.27 4.69
C THR A 55 5.56 -4.74 4.64
N LEU A 56 5.43 -4.17 3.43
CA LEU A 56 5.33 -2.73 3.21
C LEU A 56 4.04 -2.15 3.81
N LEU A 57 2.89 -2.79 3.57
CA LEU A 57 1.60 -2.33 4.08
C LEU A 57 1.52 -2.30 5.61
N LYS A 58 2.31 -3.13 6.31
CA LYS A 58 2.42 -3.10 7.78
C LYS A 58 3.07 -1.82 8.33
N LYS A 59 3.70 -1.00 7.49
CA LYS A 59 4.27 0.29 7.89
C LYS A 59 3.20 1.38 8.14
N PHE A 60 1.97 1.18 7.64
CA PHE A 60 0.88 2.12 7.88
C PHE A 60 0.28 1.96 9.29
N ASN A 61 0.12 3.08 9.98
CA ASN A 61 -0.57 3.19 11.26
C ASN A 61 -2.07 3.39 10.99
N THR A 62 -2.79 2.28 10.84
CA THR A 62 -4.24 2.27 10.62
C THR A 62 -4.87 1.05 11.30
N LYS A 63 -6.17 1.13 11.58
CA LYS A 63 -6.92 -0.01 12.14
C LYS A 63 -7.22 -1.07 11.10
N LYS A 64 -7.35 -0.67 9.83
CA LYS A 64 -7.73 -1.59 8.75
C LYS A 64 -7.17 -1.14 7.41
N ILE A 65 -6.66 -2.11 6.66
CA ILE A 65 -6.35 -1.97 5.25
C ILE A 65 -7.31 -2.88 4.48
N ILE A 66 -7.93 -2.32 3.44
CA ILE A 66 -8.77 -3.06 2.49
C ILE A 66 -8.07 -2.96 1.14
N ALA A 67 -7.83 -4.09 0.49
CA ALA A 67 -7.26 -4.10 -0.85
C ALA A 67 -8.22 -4.78 -1.83
N VAL A 68 -8.24 -4.27 -3.06
CA VAL A 68 -9.04 -4.81 -4.18
C VAL A 68 -8.08 -5.28 -5.28
N SER A 69 -8.49 -6.28 -6.06
CA SER A 69 -7.71 -6.77 -7.20
C SER A 69 -7.48 -5.68 -8.24
N GLY A 70 -6.31 -5.74 -8.87
CA GLY A 70 -5.93 -5.02 -10.07
C GLY A 70 -6.36 -5.69 -11.37
N ASN A 71 -5.76 -5.24 -12.48
CA ASN A 71 -5.95 -5.80 -13.83
C ASN A 71 -5.25 -7.15 -14.06
#